data_AF-A0A918J3M1-F1
#
_entry.id   AF-A0A918J3M1-F1
#
_cell.length_a   1.000
_cell.length_b   1.000
_cell.length_c   1.000
_cell.angle_alpha   90.00
_cell.angle_beta   90.00
_cell.angle_gamma   90.00
#
_symmetry.space_group_name_H-M   'P 1'
#
loop_
_entity.id
_entity.type
_entity.pdbx_description
1 polymer ?
#
loop_
_entity_poly.entity_id
_entity_poly.type
_entity_poly.pdbx_seq_one_letter_code
_entity_poly.pdbx_strand_id
1 'polypeptide(L)' 'MDTKEYSNGEITILWKADKCIHSGICVKTLPKVYNPKARPWIKPENATTEALLDQVSKCPSGALSIK' A
#
# COMPACT_ATOMS: atom_id res chain seq x y z
N MET A 1 -14.86 5.83 8.64
CA MET A 1 -13.42 5.61 8.34
C MET A 1 -13.33 4.76 7.10
N ASP A 2 -13.21 5.39 5.94
CA ASP A 2 -13.14 4.72 4.65
C ASP A 2 -11.82 3.98 4.50
N THR A 3 -11.90 2.65 4.48
CA THR A 3 -10.75 1.77 4.20
C THR A 3 -10.94 1.23 2.79
N LYS A 4 -9.93 1.39 1.93
CA LYS A 4 -9.90 0.77 0.61
C LYS A 4 -9.10 -0.52 0.66
N GLU A 5 -9.58 -1.55 -0.01
CA GLU A 5 -8.96 -2.87 -0.06
C GLU A 5 -8.37 -3.11 -1.45
N TYR A 6 -7.14 -3.62 -1.52
CA TYR A 6 -6.45 -3.98 -2.74
C TYR A 6 -5.79 -5.34 -2.56
N SER A 7 -6.22 -6.35 -3.31
CA SER A 7 -5.68 -7.71 -3.20
C SER A 7 -4.82 -8.08 -4.39
N ASN A 8 -3.77 -8.87 -4.17
CA ASN A 8 -3.00 -9.55 -5.22
C ASN A 8 -3.42 -11.03 -5.37
N GLY A 9 -4.47 -11.47 -4.67
CA GLY A 9 -4.91 -12.87 -4.63
C GLY A 9 -4.35 -13.68 -3.45
N GLU A 10 -3.25 -13.25 -2.83
CA GLU A 10 -2.65 -13.91 -1.66
C GLU A 10 -2.91 -13.12 -0.37
N ILE A 11 -2.72 -11.79 -0.43
CA ILE A 11 -2.92 -10.87 0.68
C ILE A 11 -3.78 -9.68 0.25
N THR A 12 -4.34 -8.96 1.24
CA THR A 12 -5.10 -7.74 0.98
C THR A 12 -4.47 -6.54 1.68
N ILE A 13 -4.06 -5.53 0.89
CA ILE A 13 -3.61 -4.24 1.39
C ILE A 13 -4.83 -3.40 1.75
N LEU A 14 -4.93 -3.04 3.01
CA LEU A 14 -5.87 -2.07 3.55
C LEU A 14 -5.24 -0.69 3.55
N TRP A 15 -5.87 0.27 2.89
CA TRP A 15 -5.45 1.67 2.89
C TRP A 15 -6.48 2.56 3.58
N LYS A 16 -6.02 3.28 4.61
CA LYS A 16 -6.79 4.27 5.39
C LYS A 16 -6.26 5.66 5.05
N ALA A 17 -6.96 6.36 4.15
CA ALA A 17 -6.54 7.67 3.66
C ALA A 17 -6.34 8.70 4.79
N ASP A 18 -7.24 8.70 5.77
CA ASP A 18 -7.23 9.60 6.94
C ASP A 18 -5.97 9.49 7.80
N LYS A 19 -5.33 8.32 7.82
CA LYS A 19 -4.07 8.10 8.56
C LYS A 19 -2.82 8.41 7.74
N CYS A 20 -2.94 8.69 6.45
CA CYS A 20 -1.78 8.86 5.57
C CYS A 20 -1.10 10.22 5.80
N ILE A 21 0.15 10.22 6.27
CA ILE A 21 0.93 11.45 6.48
C ILE A 21 1.81 11.84 5.28
N HIS A 22 1.59 11.22 4.10
CA HIS A 22 2.33 11.50 2.88
C HIS A 22 3.88 11.40 2.98
N SER A 23 4.38 10.51 3.85
CA SER A 23 5.83 10.26 4.04
C SER A 23 6.57 9.84 2.74
N GLY A 24 5.86 9.24 1.79
CA GLY A 24 6.41 8.83 0.48
C GLY A 24 7.23 7.53 0.49
N ILE A 25 7.40 6.87 1.65
CA ILE A 25 8.12 5.59 1.76
C ILE A 25 7.51 4.52 0.84
N CYS A 26 6.18 4.40 0.79
CA CYS A 26 5.51 3.40 -0.06
C CYS A 26 5.88 3.54 -1.54
N VAL A 27 5.81 4.75 -2.09
CA VAL A 27 6.14 5.05 -3.48
C VAL A 27 7.64 4.87 -3.76
N LYS A 28 8.50 5.20 -2.79
CA LYS A 28 9.96 5.02 -2.94
C LYS A 28 10.37 3.55 -2.91
N THR A 29 9.75 2.74 -2.06
CA THR A 29 10.08 1.31 -1.90
C THR A 29 9.49 0.47 -3.03
N LEU A 30 8.22 0.70 -3.41
CA LEU A 30 7.53 -0.05 -4.46
C LEU A 30 6.82 0.87 -5.46
N PRO A 31 7.57 1.60 -6.30
CA PRO A 31 6.99 2.57 -7.26
C PRO A 31 6.09 1.93 -8.32
N LYS A 32 6.24 0.62 -8.58
CA LYS A 32 5.36 -0.13 -9.48
C LYS A 32 4.02 -0.48 -8.84
N VAL A 33 3.96 -0.55 -7.51
CA VAL A 33 2.73 -0.83 -6.74
C VAL A 33 2.00 0.47 -6.43
N TYR A 34 2.72 1.50 -5.96
CA TYR A 34 2.15 2.76 -5.49
C TYR A 34 2.39 3.89 -6.48
N ASN A 35 1.33 4.34 -7.15
CA ASN A 35 1.38 5.46 -8.08
C ASN A 35 0.27 6.48 -7.75
N PRO A 36 0.59 7.59 -7.06
CA PRO A 36 -0.39 8.61 -6.67
C PRO A 36 -1.17 9.25 -7.84
N LYS A 37 -0.64 9.17 -9.07
CA LYS A 37 -1.30 9.69 -10.28
C LYS A 37 -2.24 8.69 -10.96
N ALA A 38 -2.19 7.42 -10.58
CA ALA A 38 -3.01 6.37 -11.19
C ALA A 38 -4.34 6.15 -10.46
N ARG A 39 -5.31 5.55 -11.17
CA ARG A 39 -6.59 5.07 -10.64
C ARG A 39 -6.79 3.63 -11.15
N PRO A 40 -6.68 2.59 -10.31
CA PRO A 40 -6.29 2.60 -8.90
C PRO A 40 -4.82 3.03 -8.69
N TRP A 41 -4.55 3.65 -7.54
CA TRP A 41 -3.20 4.12 -7.19
C TRP A 41 -2.35 3.06 -6.51
N ILE A 42 -2.96 1.98 -6.00
CA ILE A 42 -2.29 0.80 -5.44
C ILE A 42 -2.58 -0.38 -6.37
N LYS A 43 -1.53 -1.04 -6.84
CA LYS A 43 -1.56 -2.22 -7.70
C LYS A 43 -0.67 -3.32 -7.09
N PRO A 44 -1.19 -4.07 -6.11
CA PRO A 44 -0.38 -5.03 -5.36
C PRO A 44 0.13 -6.19 -6.21
N GLU A 45 -0.53 -6.48 -7.34
CA GLU A 45 -0.11 -7.43 -8.37
C GLU A 45 1.29 -7.17 -8.97
N ASN A 46 1.83 -5.95 -8.80
CA ASN A 46 3.14 -5.56 -9.33
C ASN A 46 4.32 -5.88 -8.38
N ALA A 47 4.07 -6.56 -7.26
CA ALA A 47 5.11 -6.99 -6.33
C ALA A 47 4.78 -8.35 -5.71
N THR A 48 5.79 -9.01 -5.16
CA THR A 48 5.61 -10.24 -4.39
C THR A 48 4.99 -9.93 -3.03
N THR A 49 4.27 -10.90 -2.47
CA THR A 49 3.67 -10.82 -1.13
C THR A 49 4.71 -10.42 -0.07
N GLU A 50 5.92 -10.99 -0.09
CA GLU A 50 7.00 -10.62 0.83
C GLU A 50 7.41 -9.14 0.73
N ALA A 51 7.53 -8.61 -0.49
CA ALA A 51 7.89 -7.21 -0.70
C ALA A 51 6.78 -6.25 -0.22
N LEU A 52 5.52 -6.66 -0.41
CA LEU A 52 4.36 -5.92 0.12
C LEU A 52 4.36 -5.90 1.64
N LEU A 53 4.62 -7.04 2.30
CA LEU A 53 4.71 -7.14 3.76
C LEU A 53 5.81 -6.23 4.31
N ASP A 54 7.03 -6.32 3.77
CA ASP A 54 8.17 -5.49 4.16
C ASP A 54 7.84 -4.00 3.99
N GLN A 55 7.32 -3.60 2.84
CA GLN A 55 7.01 -2.19 2.60
C GLN A 55 5.92 -1.69 3.54
N VAL A 56 4.83 -2.45 3.71
CA VAL A 56 3.71 -2.04 4.58
C VAL A 56 4.16 -1.90 6.04
N SER A 57 5.08 -2.76 6.51
CA SER A 57 5.68 -2.63 7.85
C SER A 57 6.46 -1.32 8.05
N LYS A 58 6.96 -0.71 6.96
CA LYS A 58 7.69 0.56 6.97
C LYS A 58 6.77 1.79 6.90
N CYS A 59 5.44 1.62 6.91
CA CYS A 59 4.50 2.74 6.91
C CYS A 59 4.45 3.42 8.30
N PRO A 60 5.02 4.63 8.48
CA PRO A 60 5.19 5.23 9.80
C PRO A 60 3.87 5.62 10.47
N SER A 61 2.82 5.85 9.68
CA SER A 61 1.51 6.24 10.19
C SER A 61 0.51 5.09 10.32
N GLY A 62 0.90 3.87 9.90
CA GLY A 62 -0.02 2.72 9.86
C GLY A 62 -1.22 2.93 8.93
N ALA A 63 -1.10 3.82 7.94
CA ALA A 63 -2.14 4.02 6.92
C ALA A 63 -2.29 2.83 5.97
N LEU A 64 -1.22 2.04 5.82
CA LEU A 64 -1.23 0.77 5.10
C LEU A 64 -1.19 -0.36 6.13
N SER A 65 -1.98 -1.40 5.92
CA SER A 65 -2.01 -2.61 6.73
C SER A 65 -2.35 -3.81 5.87
N ILE A 66 -2.06 -5.02 6.35
CA ILE A 66 -2.33 -6.27 5.64
C ILE A 66 -3.45 -7.03 6.35
N LYS A 67 -4.31 -7.67 5.56
CA LYS A 67 -5.37 -8.59 5.96
C LYS A 67 -5.17 -9.92 5.26
#